data_AF-A0A8T3LJM2-F1
#
_entry.id   AF-A0A8T3LJM2-F1
#
_cell.length_a   1.000
_cell.length_b   1.000
_cell.length_c   1.000
_cell.angle_alpha   90.00
_cell.angle_beta   90.00
_cell.angle_gamma   90.00
#
_symmetry.space_group_name_H-M   'P 1'
#
loop_
_entity.id
_entity.type
_entity.pdbx_description
1 polymer ?
#
loop_
_entity_poly.entity_id
_entity_poly.type
_entity_poly.pdbx_seq_one_letter_code
_entity_poly.pdbx_strand_id
1 'polypeptide(L)'
;VPEGAEYKYITTSDKGVPIALATYGNIFSVTRQAIINDDLTQLTTIPMAMGRAAARTVGNLVYLLLTSNGKFTDGKALFHADHKNLIAKDMDMEGLNEARKLMRLQEDANGDSLNITPAFVLVPAALESAAHRAILSSSSLFPVDGVGTINQNPGIINVVKDMAEVIVEPRLDKANNKEWYVAAAKGMDTIEVAYLDGIDTPYLEEQEGFTVDGVAWKVRIDAGVAALD
;
A
#
# COMPACT_ATOMS: atom_id res chain seq x y z
N VAL A 1 24.85 -10.37 30.23
CA VAL A 1 25.45 -9.61 31.35
C VAL A 1 26.08 -10.64 32.28
N PRO A 2 27.41 -10.61 32.52
CA PRO A 2 28.06 -11.49 33.50
C PRO A 2 27.44 -11.30 34.89
N GLU A 3 27.51 -12.30 35.76
CA GLU A 3 27.07 -12.16 37.16
C GLU A 3 27.77 -10.97 37.83
N GLY A 4 26.97 -9.99 38.29
CA GLY A 4 27.45 -8.78 38.98
C GLY A 4 27.66 -7.53 38.10
N ALA A 5 27.40 -7.59 36.80
CA ALA A 5 27.49 -6.40 35.95
C ALA A 5 26.16 -5.60 35.90
N GLU A 6 26.25 -4.26 35.93
CA GLU A 6 25.11 -3.38 35.80
C GLU A 6 24.53 -3.41 34.37
N TYR A 7 23.20 -3.36 34.29
CA TYR A 7 22.50 -3.16 33.02
C TYR A 7 22.75 -1.74 32.52
N LYS A 8 23.24 -1.64 31.28
CA LYS A 8 23.44 -0.35 30.62
C LYS A 8 22.09 0.18 30.13
N TYR A 9 21.82 1.46 30.35
CA TYR A 9 20.68 2.14 29.74
C TYR A 9 20.89 2.19 28.22
N ILE A 10 19.92 1.66 27.48
CA ILE A 10 19.80 1.85 26.03
C ILE A 10 18.95 3.09 25.80
N THR A 11 19.40 3.98 24.91
CA THR A 11 18.63 5.13 24.45
C THR A 11 17.84 4.73 23.22
N THR A 12 16.52 4.81 23.26
CA THR A 12 15.66 4.63 22.09
C THR A 12 15.56 5.97 21.34
N SER A 13 16.11 6.03 20.12
CA SER A 13 15.96 7.19 19.23
C SER A 13 14.73 7.00 18.36
N ASP A 14 13.60 7.58 18.74
CA ASP A 14 12.38 7.62 17.90
C ASP A 14 12.48 8.76 16.89
N LYS A 15 12.31 8.46 15.60
CA LYS A 15 12.28 9.45 14.50
C LYS A 15 10.85 9.55 13.97
N GLY A 16 10.06 10.44 14.57
CA GLY A 16 8.68 10.68 14.11
C GLY A 16 8.64 11.24 12.68
N VAL A 17 7.82 10.62 11.82
CA VAL A 17 7.50 11.13 10.48
C VAL A 17 6.23 12.00 10.57
N PRO A 18 6.24 13.26 10.08
CA PRO A 18 5.04 14.08 10.09
C PRO A 18 4.02 13.61 9.06
N ILE A 19 2.80 13.29 9.51
CA ILE A 19 1.66 12.97 8.63
C ILE A 19 0.76 14.20 8.52
N ALA A 20 0.57 14.72 7.30
CA ALA A 20 -0.37 15.79 7.03
C ALA A 20 -1.74 15.22 6.64
N LEU A 21 -2.78 15.58 7.39
CA LEU A 21 -4.17 15.28 7.04
C LEU A 21 -4.67 16.26 5.98
N ALA A 22 -5.36 15.74 4.96
CA ALA A 22 -6.06 16.55 3.97
C ALA A 22 -7.54 16.18 3.92
N THR A 23 -8.38 17.20 3.74
CA THR A 23 -9.83 17.03 3.55
C THR A 23 -10.14 16.84 2.07
N TYR A 24 -10.75 15.70 1.73
CA TYR A 24 -11.26 15.42 0.40
C TYR A 24 -12.78 15.39 0.44
N GLY A 25 -13.44 16.23 -0.36
CA GLY A 25 -14.89 16.25 -0.39
C GLY A 25 -15.46 16.86 -1.65
N ASN A 26 -16.69 16.48 -1.94
CA ASN A 26 -17.46 16.97 -3.07
C ASN A 26 -18.89 17.27 -2.60
N ILE A 27 -19.53 18.25 -3.25
CA ILE A 27 -20.92 18.62 -3.01
C ILE A 27 -21.70 18.29 -4.27
N PHE A 28 -22.88 17.70 -4.12
CA PHE A 28 -23.85 17.60 -5.19
C PHE A 28 -25.20 18.12 -4.71
N SER A 29 -26.02 18.60 -5.64
CA SER A 29 -27.36 19.07 -5.35
C SER A 29 -28.37 18.40 -6.28
N VAL A 30 -29.56 18.16 -5.76
CA VAL A 30 -30.71 17.70 -6.52
C VAL A 30 -31.75 18.81 -6.50
N THR A 31 -32.16 19.25 -7.68
CA THR A 31 -33.16 20.31 -7.81
C THR A 31 -34.55 19.76 -7.52
N ARG A 32 -35.44 20.64 -7.06
CA ARG A 32 -36.85 20.31 -6.82
C ARG A 32 -37.55 19.78 -8.07
N GLN A 33 -37.16 20.24 -9.26
CA GLN A 33 -37.70 19.73 -10.52
C GLN A 33 -37.33 18.26 -10.75
N ALA A 34 -36.11 17.83 -10.41
CA ALA A 34 -35.70 16.43 -10.48
C ALA A 34 -36.48 15.55 -9.49
N ILE A 35 -36.77 16.08 -8.29
CA ILE A 35 -37.64 15.38 -7.31
C ILE A 35 -39.07 15.22 -7.85
N ILE A 36 -39.61 16.25 -8.51
CA ILE A 36 -40.97 16.22 -9.09
C ILE A 36 -41.05 15.31 -10.32
N ASN A 37 -39.98 15.26 -11.13
CA ASN A 37 -39.91 14.47 -12.36
C ASN A 37 -39.51 12.99 -12.12
N ASP A 38 -39.67 12.49 -10.89
CA ASP A 38 -39.44 11.10 -10.49
C ASP A 38 -37.99 10.60 -10.69
N ASP A 39 -37.02 11.52 -10.69
CA ASP A 39 -35.57 11.21 -10.74
C ASP A 39 -35.03 10.84 -9.34
N LEU A 40 -35.86 10.25 -8.48
CA LEU A 40 -35.56 9.93 -7.07
C LEU A 40 -34.46 8.86 -6.93
N THR A 41 -34.16 8.11 -7.99
CA THR A 41 -33.04 7.15 -8.00
C THR A 41 -31.67 7.85 -7.88
N GLN A 42 -31.57 9.13 -8.25
CA GLN A 42 -30.35 9.92 -8.09
C GLN A 42 -30.05 10.23 -6.62
N LEU A 43 -31.09 10.32 -5.77
CA LEU A 43 -30.96 10.57 -4.33
C LEU A 43 -30.27 9.42 -3.59
N THR A 44 -30.34 8.19 -4.12
CA THR A 44 -29.71 7.02 -3.49
C THR A 44 -28.42 6.63 -4.20
N THR A 45 -28.39 6.71 -5.54
CA THR A 45 -27.24 6.25 -6.33
C THR A 45 -26.02 7.16 -6.20
N ILE A 46 -26.23 8.49 -6.17
CA ILE A 46 -25.12 9.45 -6.09
C ILE A 46 -24.39 9.37 -4.74
N PRO A 47 -25.06 9.37 -3.57
CA PRO A 47 -24.38 9.17 -2.28
C PRO A 47 -23.60 7.86 -2.21
N MET A 48 -24.16 6.76 -2.69
CA MET A 48 -23.47 5.47 -2.71
C MET A 48 -22.21 5.51 -3.59
N ALA A 49 -22.30 6.13 -4.77
CA ALA A 49 -21.15 6.30 -5.66
C ALA A 49 -20.07 7.19 -5.02
N MET A 50 -20.46 8.26 -4.32
CA MET A 50 -19.54 9.15 -3.62
C MET A 50 -18.87 8.49 -2.42
N GLY A 51 -19.59 7.70 -1.63
CA GLY A 51 -19.00 6.92 -0.54
C GLY A 51 -17.95 5.93 -1.05
N ARG A 52 -18.24 5.23 -2.16
CA ARG A 52 -17.25 4.37 -2.83
C ARG A 52 -16.06 5.16 -3.39
N ALA A 53 -16.29 6.36 -3.92
CA ALA A 53 -15.23 7.22 -4.40
C ALA A 53 -14.32 7.70 -3.26
N ALA A 54 -14.88 8.05 -2.10
CA ALA A 54 -14.11 8.44 -0.91
C ALA A 54 -13.24 7.29 -0.37
N ALA A 55 -13.76 6.06 -0.34
CA ALA A 55 -12.93 4.89 -0.01
C ALA A 55 -11.79 4.69 -1.03
N ARG A 56 -12.08 4.88 -2.32
CA ARG A 56 -11.07 4.81 -3.39
C ARG A 56 -10.01 5.90 -3.29
N THR A 57 -10.32 7.11 -2.81
CA THR A 57 -9.33 8.18 -2.66
C THR A 57 -8.26 7.80 -1.66
N VAL A 58 -8.61 7.17 -0.53
CA VAL A 58 -7.60 6.69 0.43
C VAL A 58 -6.64 5.69 -0.22
N GLY A 59 -7.18 4.70 -0.93
CA GLY A 59 -6.35 3.75 -1.69
C GLY A 59 -5.49 4.43 -2.77
N ASN A 60 -6.03 5.43 -3.48
CA ASN A 60 -5.25 6.21 -4.45
C ASN A 60 -4.05 6.89 -3.79
N LEU A 61 -4.20 7.44 -2.58
CA LEU A 61 -3.11 8.10 -1.85
C LEU A 61 -2.00 7.12 -1.47
N VAL A 62 -2.35 5.92 -0.99
CA VAL A 62 -1.38 4.87 -0.67
C VAL A 62 -0.57 4.45 -1.89
N TYR A 63 -1.24 4.14 -3.01
CA TYR A 63 -0.52 3.73 -4.22
C TYR A 63 0.22 4.90 -4.88
N LEU A 64 -0.23 6.14 -4.70
CA LEU A 64 0.51 7.32 -5.16
C LEU A 64 1.84 7.47 -4.41
N LEU A 65 1.87 7.19 -3.09
CA LEU A 65 3.12 7.19 -2.33
C LEU A 65 4.11 6.15 -2.89
N LEU A 66 3.64 4.93 -3.18
CA LEU A 66 4.46 3.85 -3.74
C LEU A 66 5.02 4.20 -5.14
N THR A 67 4.16 4.72 -6.02
CA THR A 67 4.51 4.94 -7.44
C THR A 67 5.23 6.27 -7.69
N SER A 68 5.00 7.30 -6.88
CA SER A 68 5.68 8.59 -7.05
C SER A 68 7.14 8.57 -6.59
N ASN A 69 7.48 7.64 -5.68
CA ASN A 69 8.78 7.54 -5.04
C ASN A 69 9.30 8.92 -4.54
N GLY A 70 8.43 9.65 -3.83
CA GLY A 70 8.73 11.00 -3.34
C GLY A 70 9.90 11.04 -2.35
N LYS A 71 10.41 12.25 -2.09
CA LYS A 71 11.46 12.45 -1.08
C LYS A 71 10.93 12.14 0.31
N PHE A 72 11.71 11.37 1.05
CA PHE A 72 11.49 11.06 2.46
C PHE A 72 12.07 12.18 3.35
N THR A 73 11.97 12.01 4.67
CA THR A 73 12.38 13.01 5.68
C THR A 73 13.87 13.36 5.63
N ASP A 74 14.70 12.46 5.09
CA ASP A 74 16.14 12.63 4.91
C ASP A 74 16.52 13.31 3.58
N GLY A 75 15.53 13.62 2.73
CA GLY A 75 15.70 14.26 1.43
C GLY A 75 16.03 13.32 0.27
N LYS A 76 16.20 12.01 0.51
CA LYS A 76 16.35 10.97 -0.52
C LYS A 76 14.99 10.41 -0.91
N ALA A 77 14.90 9.74 -2.06
CA ALA A 77 13.66 9.08 -2.46
C ALA A 77 13.30 7.95 -1.48
N LEU A 78 12.00 7.68 -1.30
CA LEU A 78 11.53 6.62 -0.40
C LEU A 78 12.23 5.29 -0.67
N PHE A 79 12.22 4.85 -1.93
CA PHE A 79 12.99 3.71 -2.41
C PHE A 79 14.35 4.17 -2.92
N HIS A 80 15.39 3.88 -2.13
CA HIS A 80 16.76 4.25 -2.44
C HIS A 80 17.74 3.19 -1.91
N ALA A 81 18.89 3.04 -2.58
CA ALA A 81 19.91 2.05 -2.18
C ALA A 81 20.39 2.26 -0.74
N ASP A 82 20.49 3.52 -0.30
CA ASP A 82 20.92 3.86 1.06
C ASP A 82 19.91 3.47 2.15
N HIS A 83 18.62 3.34 1.79
CA HIS A 83 17.56 2.85 2.70
C HIS A 83 17.49 1.31 2.73
N LYS A 84 18.32 0.64 1.92
CA LYS A 84 18.35 -0.83 1.77
C LYS A 84 16.99 -1.45 1.40
N ASN A 85 16.08 -0.66 0.81
CA ASN A 85 14.71 -1.06 0.48
C ASN A 85 14.45 -1.13 -1.05
N LEU A 86 15.50 -1.04 -1.86
CA LEU A 86 15.42 -1.08 -3.32
C LEU A 86 16.09 -2.33 -3.88
N ILE A 87 15.40 -2.99 -4.81
CA ILE A 87 15.92 -4.10 -5.61
C ILE A 87 15.91 -3.72 -7.10
N ALA A 88 16.93 -4.15 -7.84
CA ALA A 88 17.03 -3.98 -9.29
C ALA A 88 16.94 -5.33 -9.99
N LYS A 89 15.89 -6.11 -9.64
CA LYS A 89 15.64 -7.46 -10.15
C LYS A 89 14.22 -7.58 -10.68
N ASP A 90 14.08 -8.40 -11.71
CA ASP A 90 12.76 -8.79 -12.21
C ASP A 90 12.02 -9.62 -11.17
N MET A 91 10.70 -9.74 -11.35
CA MET A 91 9.85 -10.51 -10.45
C MET A 91 9.97 -12.02 -10.75
N ASP A 92 11.09 -12.58 -10.33
CA ASP A 92 11.39 -14.02 -10.37
C ASP A 92 11.76 -14.55 -8.97
N MET A 93 12.16 -15.82 -8.87
CA MET A 93 12.58 -16.38 -7.58
C MET A 93 13.81 -15.69 -7.01
N GLU A 94 14.75 -15.22 -7.83
CA GLU A 94 15.94 -14.54 -7.33
C GLU A 94 15.55 -13.18 -6.73
N GLY A 95 14.76 -12.39 -7.46
CA GLY A 95 14.24 -11.11 -7.02
C GLY A 95 13.43 -11.24 -5.73
N LEU A 96 12.52 -12.22 -5.65
CA LEU A 96 11.71 -12.46 -4.45
C LEU A 96 12.56 -12.92 -3.25
N ASN A 97 13.59 -13.73 -3.47
CA ASN A 97 14.51 -14.13 -2.41
C ASN A 97 15.35 -12.95 -1.90
N GLU A 98 15.80 -12.09 -2.82
CA GLU A 98 16.54 -10.88 -2.48
C GLU A 98 15.67 -9.89 -1.71
N ALA A 99 14.43 -9.67 -2.16
CA ALA A 99 13.45 -8.84 -1.45
C ALA A 99 13.20 -9.37 -0.02
N ARG A 100 12.95 -10.67 0.12
CA ARG A 100 12.79 -11.32 1.44
C ARG A 100 14.02 -11.14 2.32
N LYS A 101 15.21 -11.24 1.75
CA LYS A 101 16.47 -11.05 2.48
C LYS A 101 16.60 -9.61 2.96
N LEU A 102 16.34 -8.62 2.11
CA LEU A 102 16.41 -7.20 2.49
C LEU A 102 15.42 -6.87 3.60
N MET A 103 14.17 -7.32 3.50
CA MET A 103 13.18 -7.11 4.57
C MET A 103 13.61 -7.71 5.92
N ARG A 104 14.19 -8.92 5.90
CA ARG A 104 14.67 -9.57 7.13
C ARG A 104 15.91 -8.92 7.72
N LEU A 105 16.77 -8.37 6.87
CA LEU A 105 18.00 -7.69 7.26
C LEU A 105 17.82 -6.19 7.47
N GLN A 106 16.59 -5.69 7.44
CA GLN A 106 16.32 -4.30 7.81
C GLN A 106 16.71 -4.10 9.28
N GLU A 107 17.41 -2.99 9.54
CA GLU A 107 17.95 -2.64 10.84
C GLU A 107 17.18 -1.42 11.38
N ASP A 108 16.89 -1.41 12.68
CA ASP A 108 16.43 -0.22 13.39
C ASP A 108 17.56 0.83 13.46
N ALA A 109 17.24 2.05 13.87
CA ALA A 109 18.18 3.13 14.16
C ALA A 109 19.30 2.72 15.14
N ASN A 110 19.07 1.71 15.97
CA ASN A 110 20.04 1.15 16.91
C ASN A 110 20.96 0.08 16.30
N GLY A 111 20.75 -0.31 15.04
CA GLY A 111 21.50 -1.35 14.35
C GLY A 111 21.01 -2.79 14.63
N ASP A 112 19.90 -2.94 15.34
CA ASP A 112 19.28 -4.24 15.62
C ASP A 112 18.41 -4.68 14.44
N SER A 113 18.49 -5.95 14.06
CA SER A 113 17.70 -6.49 12.94
C SER A 113 16.22 -6.65 13.33
N LEU A 114 15.35 -6.08 12.50
CA LEU A 114 13.90 -6.09 12.68
C LEU A 114 13.22 -7.41 12.27
N ASN A 115 13.92 -8.27 11.51
CA ASN A 115 13.43 -9.56 11.03
C ASN A 115 12.03 -9.48 10.40
N ILE A 116 11.81 -8.46 9.57
CA ILE A 116 10.52 -8.22 8.92
C ILE A 116 10.26 -9.34 7.90
N THR A 117 9.12 -10.01 8.03
CA THR A 117 8.73 -11.08 7.11
C THR A 117 7.74 -10.55 6.08
N PRO A 118 7.94 -10.83 4.78
CA PRO A 118 6.98 -10.45 3.74
C PRO A 118 5.64 -11.14 3.98
N ALA A 119 4.54 -10.42 3.75
CA ALA A 119 3.18 -10.95 3.85
C ALA A 119 2.37 -10.69 2.59
N PHE A 120 2.64 -9.60 1.87
CA PHE A 120 1.94 -9.21 0.66
C PHE A 120 2.92 -8.89 -0.46
N VAL A 121 2.61 -9.31 -1.68
CA VAL A 121 3.33 -8.95 -2.90
C VAL A 121 2.38 -8.20 -3.80
N LEU A 122 2.66 -6.91 -4.04
CA LEU A 122 1.82 -6.02 -4.82
C LEU A 122 2.35 -5.96 -6.25
N VAL A 123 1.49 -6.28 -7.21
CA VAL A 123 1.89 -6.41 -8.62
C VAL A 123 0.91 -5.72 -9.56
N PRO A 124 1.40 -5.19 -10.70
CA PRO A 124 0.54 -4.74 -11.79
C PRO A 124 -0.14 -5.94 -12.46
N ALA A 125 -1.26 -5.70 -13.13
CA ALA A 125 -2.02 -6.73 -13.85
C ALA A 125 -1.16 -7.46 -14.90
N ALA A 126 -0.23 -6.76 -15.55
CA ALA A 126 0.71 -7.37 -16.50
C ALA A 126 1.59 -8.48 -15.89
N LEU A 127 1.86 -8.43 -14.59
CA LEU A 127 2.75 -9.34 -13.87
C LEU A 127 2.00 -10.43 -13.08
N GLU A 128 0.67 -10.39 -13.03
CA GLU A 128 -0.18 -11.33 -12.27
C GLU A 128 0.18 -12.80 -12.51
N SER A 129 0.24 -13.22 -13.77
CA SER A 129 0.57 -14.61 -14.13
C SER A 129 1.98 -15.01 -13.68
N ALA A 130 2.94 -14.08 -13.74
CA ALA A 130 4.30 -14.32 -13.28
C ALA A 130 4.36 -14.45 -11.75
N ALA A 131 3.62 -13.60 -11.01
CA ALA A 131 3.56 -13.63 -9.55
C ALA A 131 2.93 -14.94 -9.04
N HIS A 132 1.78 -15.33 -9.60
CA HIS A 132 1.13 -16.58 -9.23
C HIS A 132 2.02 -17.79 -9.52
N ARG A 133 2.70 -17.79 -10.68
CA ARG A 133 3.66 -18.84 -11.00
C ARG A 133 4.83 -18.86 -10.00
N ALA A 134 5.32 -17.70 -9.56
CA ALA A 134 6.44 -17.63 -8.63
C ALA A 134 6.07 -18.13 -7.22
N ILE A 135 4.90 -17.74 -6.71
CA ILE A 135 4.55 -17.89 -5.29
C ILE A 135 3.65 -19.11 -5.03
N LEU A 136 2.79 -19.50 -5.97
CA LEU A 136 1.85 -20.61 -5.77
C LEU A 136 2.37 -21.96 -6.29
N SER A 137 3.35 -21.95 -7.21
CA SER A 137 3.88 -23.20 -7.77
C SER A 137 4.61 -24.02 -6.70
N SER A 138 4.33 -25.32 -6.65
CA SER A 138 5.04 -26.26 -5.77
C SER A 138 6.46 -26.57 -6.24
N SER A 139 6.72 -26.45 -7.54
CA SER A 139 8.02 -26.65 -8.16
C SER A 139 8.67 -25.34 -8.56
N SER A 140 10.00 -25.30 -8.51
CA SER A 140 10.82 -24.22 -9.05
C SER A 140 10.63 -24.14 -10.57
N LEU A 141 9.75 -23.26 -11.05
CA LEU A 141 9.48 -23.13 -12.48
C LEU A 141 10.43 -22.16 -13.20
N PHE A 142 11.56 -21.76 -12.60
CA PHE A 142 12.49 -20.80 -13.21
C PHE A 142 13.73 -21.48 -13.80
N PRO A 143 14.42 -20.83 -14.74
CA PRO A 143 15.64 -21.36 -15.34
C PRO A 143 16.70 -21.65 -14.29
N VAL A 144 17.33 -22.83 -14.36
CA VAL A 144 18.47 -23.20 -13.48
C VAL A 144 19.80 -22.76 -14.08
N ASP A 145 19.79 -22.35 -15.35
CA ASP A 145 20.90 -21.72 -16.04
C ASP A 145 20.48 -20.33 -16.57
N GLY A 146 21.44 -19.43 -16.75
CA GLY A 146 21.23 -18.14 -17.41
C GLY A 146 20.91 -18.26 -18.91
N VAL A 147 20.49 -19.44 -19.38
CA VAL A 147 20.23 -19.79 -20.79
C VAL A 147 18.74 -20.13 -21.01
N GLY A 148 17.90 -20.02 -19.98
CA GLY A 148 16.44 -20.13 -20.12
C GLY A 148 15.91 -21.56 -20.11
N THR A 149 16.73 -22.55 -19.74
CA THR A 149 16.26 -23.94 -19.60
C THR A 149 15.38 -24.06 -18.35
N ILE A 150 14.06 -24.10 -18.54
CA ILE A 150 13.11 -24.26 -17.44
C ILE A 150 13.29 -25.65 -16.82
N ASN A 151 13.79 -25.71 -15.59
CA ASN A 151 13.95 -26.98 -14.90
C ASN A 151 12.62 -27.39 -14.26
N GLN A 152 11.78 -28.09 -15.02
CA GLN A 152 10.47 -28.57 -14.58
C GLN A 152 10.55 -29.79 -13.65
N ASN A 153 11.66 -30.00 -12.94
CA ASN A 153 11.80 -31.15 -12.05
C ASN A 153 10.92 -30.98 -10.79
N PRO A 154 9.88 -31.80 -10.59
CA PRO A 154 9.01 -31.71 -9.41
C PRO A 154 9.73 -32.02 -8.09
N GLY A 155 10.98 -32.54 -8.13
CA GLY A 155 11.82 -32.72 -6.94
C GLY A 155 12.51 -31.43 -6.44
N ILE A 156 12.47 -30.33 -7.20
CA ILE A 156 13.07 -29.06 -6.78
C ILE A 156 12.01 -28.23 -6.05
N ILE A 157 12.19 -28.10 -4.73
CA ILE A 157 11.30 -27.34 -3.85
C ILE A 157 11.36 -25.86 -4.23
N ASN A 158 10.21 -25.23 -4.41
CA ASN A 158 10.11 -23.79 -4.52
C ASN A 158 10.33 -23.11 -3.15
N VAL A 159 11.42 -22.33 -3.03
CA VAL A 159 11.84 -21.67 -1.78
C VAL A 159 11.07 -20.39 -1.45
N VAL A 160 10.32 -19.85 -2.42
CA VAL A 160 9.44 -18.68 -2.25
C VAL A 160 7.96 -19.05 -2.28
N LYS A 161 7.65 -20.36 -2.25
CA LYS A 161 6.28 -20.84 -2.14
C LYS A 161 5.62 -20.32 -0.86
N ASP A 162 4.38 -19.84 -0.98
CA ASP A 162 3.58 -19.30 0.12
C ASP A 162 4.29 -18.20 0.92
N MET A 163 5.26 -17.50 0.31
CA MET A 163 6.00 -16.44 0.97
C MET A 163 5.11 -15.23 1.30
N ALA A 164 4.09 -14.97 0.50
CA ALA A 164 3.20 -13.82 0.62
C ALA A 164 1.91 -14.03 -0.19
N GLU A 165 0.86 -13.28 0.13
CA GLU A 165 -0.35 -13.17 -0.69
C GLU A 165 -0.13 -12.20 -1.86
N VAL A 166 -0.53 -12.61 -3.07
CA VAL A 166 -0.42 -11.77 -4.27
C VAL A 166 -1.63 -10.83 -4.35
N ILE A 167 -1.37 -9.53 -4.33
CA ILE A 167 -2.37 -8.48 -4.54
C ILE A 167 -2.12 -7.84 -5.89
N VAL A 168 -3.08 -8.01 -6.79
CA VAL A 168 -3.04 -7.40 -8.13
C VAL A 168 -3.73 -6.05 -8.08
N GLU A 169 -3.01 -4.97 -8.37
CA GLU A 169 -3.58 -3.62 -8.38
C GLU A 169 -3.45 -2.95 -9.77
N PRO A 170 -4.57 -2.59 -10.43
CA PRO A 170 -4.56 -1.93 -11.73
C PRO A 170 -3.88 -0.53 -11.73
N ARG A 171 -3.83 0.13 -10.57
CA ARG A 171 -3.18 1.44 -10.43
C ARG A 171 -1.67 1.35 -10.64
N LEU A 172 -1.05 0.24 -10.24
CA LEU A 172 0.37 -0.01 -10.48
C LEU A 172 0.65 -0.17 -11.97
N ASP A 173 -0.22 -0.88 -12.69
CA ASP A 173 -0.10 -1.08 -14.14
C ASP A 173 -0.12 0.23 -14.93
N LYS A 174 -0.94 1.20 -14.48
CA LYS A 174 -0.99 2.54 -15.07
C LYS A 174 0.29 3.36 -14.83
N ALA A 175 0.98 3.15 -13.71
CA ALA A 175 2.21 3.86 -13.40
C ALA A 175 3.42 3.21 -14.08
N ASN A 176 3.65 1.92 -13.80
CA ASN A 176 4.69 1.12 -14.43
C ASN A 176 4.31 -0.36 -14.37
N ASN A 177 4.15 -0.98 -15.54
CA ASN A 177 3.75 -2.39 -15.65
C ASN A 177 4.85 -3.41 -15.35
N LYS A 178 6.04 -2.96 -14.95
CA LYS A 178 7.19 -3.81 -14.56
C LYS A 178 7.60 -3.70 -13.11
N GLU A 179 7.15 -2.66 -12.41
CA GLU A 179 7.48 -2.44 -11.00
C GLU A 179 6.59 -3.31 -10.11
N TRP A 180 7.18 -3.82 -9.04
CA TRP A 180 6.51 -4.68 -8.08
C TRP A 180 7.02 -4.36 -6.67
N TYR A 181 6.20 -4.60 -5.66
CA TYR A 181 6.49 -4.23 -4.28
C TYR A 181 6.23 -5.40 -3.34
N VAL A 182 6.93 -5.44 -2.22
CA VAL A 182 6.69 -6.41 -1.15
C VAL A 182 6.41 -5.64 0.13
N ALA A 183 5.34 -6.01 0.82
CA ALA A 183 4.91 -5.40 2.06
C ALA A 183 4.81 -6.44 3.18
N ALA A 184 5.03 -5.96 4.41
CA ALA A 184 4.89 -6.74 5.61
C ALA A 184 3.43 -6.82 6.07
N ALA A 185 3.14 -7.70 7.02
CA ALA A 185 1.84 -7.74 7.68
C ALA A 185 1.64 -6.51 8.59
N LYS A 186 0.38 -6.22 8.91
CA LYS A 186 0.02 -5.16 9.87
C LYS A 186 0.73 -5.39 11.21
N GLY A 187 1.32 -4.33 11.76
CA GLY A 187 2.09 -4.38 13.01
C GLY A 187 3.61 -4.27 12.80
N MET A 188 4.06 -4.21 11.55
CA MET A 188 5.38 -3.74 11.18
C MET A 188 5.22 -2.35 10.54
N ASP A 189 6.06 -1.39 10.91
CA ASP A 189 5.98 -0.04 10.40
C ASP A 189 6.38 -0.02 8.92
N THR A 190 5.50 0.46 8.04
CA THR A 190 5.77 0.48 6.59
C THR A 190 5.07 1.69 5.95
N ILE A 191 3.74 1.70 5.95
CA ILE A 191 2.92 2.82 5.50
C ILE A 191 1.81 2.98 6.51
N GLU A 192 1.65 4.20 7.02
CA GLU A 192 0.58 4.55 7.94
C GLU A 192 -0.46 5.42 7.25
N VAL A 193 -1.73 5.08 7.49
CA VAL A 193 -2.89 5.87 7.08
C VAL A 193 -3.49 6.48 8.33
N ALA A 194 -3.43 7.80 8.44
CA ALA A 194 -4.03 8.55 9.52
C ALA A 194 -5.40 9.11 9.10
N TYR A 195 -6.34 9.07 10.03
CA TYR A 195 -7.68 9.63 9.88
C TYR A 195 -7.92 10.68 10.95
N LEU A 196 -8.69 11.72 10.62
CA LEU A 196 -9.07 12.72 11.62
C LEU A 196 -9.96 12.07 12.69
N ASP A 197 -9.57 12.21 13.96
CA ASP A 197 -10.25 11.61 15.12
C ASP A 197 -10.48 10.08 15.02
N GLY A 198 -9.67 9.40 14.19
CA GLY A 198 -9.80 7.95 13.95
C GLY A 198 -11.02 7.55 13.12
N ILE A 199 -11.71 8.51 12.47
CA ILE A 199 -12.90 8.25 11.65
C ILE A 199 -12.48 7.85 10.24
N ASP A 200 -12.56 6.55 9.93
CA ASP A 200 -12.22 5.98 8.63
C ASP A 200 -13.39 5.99 7.62
N THR A 201 -14.59 6.35 8.07
CA THR A 201 -15.79 6.45 7.24
C THR A 201 -16.03 7.86 6.71
N PRO A 202 -16.50 8.02 5.45
CA PRO A 202 -16.84 9.33 4.93
C PRO A 202 -18.05 9.94 5.67
N TYR A 203 -17.96 11.23 5.95
CA TYR A 203 -19.03 12.02 6.56
C TYR A 203 -19.99 12.52 5.48
N LEU A 204 -21.30 12.39 5.73
CA LEU A 204 -22.38 12.89 4.89
C LEU A 204 -23.13 14.00 5.64
N GLU A 205 -23.27 15.17 5.02
CA GLU A 205 -24.07 16.28 5.51
C GLU A 205 -25.14 16.63 4.47
N GLU A 206 -26.36 16.92 4.93
CA GLU A 206 -27.46 17.35 4.09
C GLU A 206 -27.90 18.76 4.49
N GLN A 207 -28.13 19.61 3.48
CA GLN A 207 -28.64 20.95 3.68
C GLN A 207 -29.70 21.27 2.63
N GLU A 208 -30.86 21.75 3.08
CA GLU A 208 -31.86 22.32 2.17
C GLU A 208 -31.33 23.63 1.55
N GLY A 209 -31.49 23.75 0.24
CA GLY A 209 -30.98 24.88 -0.52
C GLY A 209 -31.71 26.18 -0.17
N PHE A 210 -30.98 27.19 0.27
CA PHE A 210 -31.53 28.54 0.48
C PHE A 210 -31.60 29.37 -0.82
N THR A 211 -30.70 29.09 -1.77
CA THR A 211 -30.57 29.82 -3.05
C THR A 211 -31.09 29.05 -4.27
N VAL A 212 -31.31 27.75 -4.14
CA VAL A 212 -31.83 26.86 -5.19
C VAL A 212 -32.87 25.95 -4.54
N ASP A 213 -34.09 25.90 -5.10
CA ASP A 213 -35.12 24.98 -4.65
C ASP A 213 -34.65 23.54 -4.85
N GLY A 214 -34.26 22.87 -3.77
CA GLY A 214 -33.65 21.54 -3.81
C GLY A 214 -32.91 21.20 -2.52
N VAL A 215 -32.20 20.07 -2.53
CA VAL A 215 -31.40 19.59 -1.41
C VAL A 215 -29.95 19.41 -1.88
N ALA A 216 -29.00 19.80 -1.04
CA ALA A 216 -27.57 19.61 -1.27
C ALA A 216 -27.00 18.60 -0.28
N TRP A 217 -26.12 17.73 -0.77
CA TRP A 217 -25.36 16.79 0.04
C TRP A 217 -23.88 17.05 -0.12
N LYS A 218 -23.19 17.03 1.01
CA LYS A 218 -21.73 17.11 1.09
C LYS A 218 -21.20 15.79 1.59
N VAL A 219 -20.27 15.20 0.84
CA VAL A 219 -19.49 14.04 1.29
C VAL A 219 -18.06 14.50 1.51
N ARG A 220 -17.49 14.19 2.67
CA ARG A 220 -16.07 14.47 2.98
C ARG A 220 -15.40 13.30 3.68
N ILE A 221 -14.11 13.17 3.49
CA ILE A 221 -13.23 12.28 4.25
C ILE A 221 -11.92 13.02 4.53
N ASP A 222 -11.44 12.88 5.76
CA ASP A 222 -10.19 13.47 6.21
C ASP A 222 -9.17 12.34 6.39
N ALA A 223 -8.17 12.30 5.51
CA ALA A 223 -7.16 11.24 5.50
C ALA A 223 -5.77 11.79 5.14
N GLY A 224 -4.75 11.19 5.71
CA GLY A 224 -3.34 11.43 5.40
C GLY A 224 -2.60 10.10 5.30
N VAL A 225 -1.61 10.02 4.41
CA VAL A 225 -0.81 8.81 4.23
C VAL A 225 0.66 9.20 4.29
N ALA A 226 1.44 8.48 5.07
CA ALA A 226 2.89 8.64 5.15
C ALA A 226 3.59 7.28 5.19
N ALA A 227 4.80 7.24 4.63
CA ALA A 227 5.70 6.12 4.83
C ALA A 227 6.40 6.27 6.20
N LEU A 228 6.69 5.15 6.83
CA LEU A 228 7.52 5.07 8.04
C LEU A 228 8.83 4.37 7.68
N ASP A 229 9.88 4.63 8.46
CA ASP A 229 11.21 3.99 8.36
C ASP A 229 11.43 3.10 9.59
#